data_AF-K2AM90-F1
#
_entry.id   AF-K2AM90-F1
#
_cell.length_a   1.000
_cell.length_b   1.000
_cell.length_c   1.000
_cell.angle_alpha   90.00
_cell.angle_beta   90.00
_cell.angle_gamma   90.00
#
_symmetry.space_group_name_H-M   'P 1'
#
loop_
_entity.id
_entity.type
_entity.pdbx_description
1 polymer ?
#
loop_
_entity_poly.entity_id
_entity_poly.type
_entity_poly.pdbx_seq_one_letter_code
_entity_poly.pdbx_strand_id
1 'polypeptide(L)'
;MWKAIDTNARVLASQDNGIVVPVAATNRGNLKVSVSEYGDTSAVDAFARLRVSTPLTIFDSKQLHDKQPLFWDERIGGSATSVHSSVDASVTMTVTASASDYVIRQTKQRFNYQPGKSQLVLMTFRSPQSTGVTSRVGIFDGTVANYLIPNNGIFFECDGSVSWNIAKNGTTTETALQANWNVDKMNGTGVSGKTLN
;
A
#
# COMPACT_ATOMS: atom_id res chain seq x y z
N MET A 1 -14.66 -12.70 67.90
CA MET A 1 -13.51 -13.39 67.28
C MET A 1 -13.60 -13.13 65.78
N TRP A 2 -12.79 -12.20 65.26
CA TRP A 2 -12.83 -11.83 63.84
C TRP A 2 -12.03 -12.85 63.05
N LYS A 3 -12.69 -13.56 62.14
CA LYS A 3 -12.06 -14.57 61.28
C LYS A 3 -11.30 -13.83 60.18
N ALA A 4 -9.97 -14.02 60.13
CA ALA A 4 -9.14 -13.45 59.08
C ALA A 4 -9.65 -13.88 57.70
N ILE A 5 -9.95 -12.90 56.85
CA ILE A 5 -10.20 -13.13 55.42
C ILE A 5 -8.84 -13.31 54.76
N ASP A 6 -8.67 -14.44 54.08
CA ASP A 6 -7.47 -14.77 53.31
C ASP A 6 -7.26 -13.68 52.24
N THR A 7 -6.13 -12.98 52.30
CA THR A 7 -5.94 -11.68 51.64
C THR A 7 -5.58 -11.81 50.15
N ASN A 8 -5.61 -13.03 49.60
CA ASN A 8 -5.16 -13.33 48.24
C ASN A 8 -6.20 -14.12 47.41
N ALA A 9 -7.47 -13.71 47.44
CA ALA A 9 -8.46 -14.24 46.50
C ALA A 9 -8.07 -13.90 45.05
N ARG A 10 -7.70 -14.91 44.25
CA ARG A 10 -7.41 -14.78 42.82
C ARG A 10 -8.40 -15.63 42.04
N VAL A 11 -8.93 -15.09 40.94
CA VAL A 11 -9.74 -15.86 40.00
C VAL A 11 -8.80 -16.66 39.09
N LEU A 12 -9.05 -17.96 38.99
CA LEU A 12 -8.29 -18.87 38.13
C LEU A 12 -9.25 -19.47 37.10
N ALA A 13 -8.82 -19.55 35.85
CA ALA A 13 -9.56 -20.29 34.83
C ALA A 13 -8.98 -21.70 34.73
N SER A 14 -9.82 -22.72 34.90
CA SER A 14 -9.45 -24.12 34.69
C SER A 14 -9.93 -24.58 33.32
N GLN A 15 -9.05 -25.16 32.53
CA GLN A 15 -9.45 -25.91 31.34
C GLN A 15 -9.91 -27.33 31.74
N ASP A 16 -10.70 -27.99 30.90
CA ASP A 16 -11.21 -29.35 31.15
C ASP A 16 -10.10 -30.42 31.28
N ASN A 17 -8.89 -30.09 30.85
CA ASN A 17 -7.68 -30.91 31.01
C ASN A 17 -6.95 -30.70 32.36
N GLY A 18 -7.52 -29.89 33.27
CA GLY A 18 -6.94 -29.62 34.59
C GLY A 18 -5.84 -28.55 34.63
N ILE A 19 -5.53 -27.89 33.51
CA ILE A 19 -4.60 -26.76 33.47
C ILE A 19 -5.26 -25.54 34.09
N VAL A 20 -4.57 -24.91 35.04
CA VAL A 20 -5.04 -23.73 35.78
C VAL A 20 -4.20 -22.51 35.38
N VAL A 21 -4.84 -21.50 34.80
CA VAL A 21 -4.17 -20.26 34.36
C VAL A 21 -4.63 -19.09 35.24
N PRO A 22 -3.70 -18.26 35.78
CA PRO A 22 -4.06 -17.10 36.55
C PRO A 22 -4.73 -16.03 35.66
N VAL A 23 -5.91 -15.58 36.07
CA VAL A 23 -6.64 -14.52 35.38
C VAL A 23 -6.30 -13.19 36.04
N ALA A 24 -5.58 -12.32 35.33
CA ALA A 24 -5.23 -10.99 35.82
C ALA A 24 -6.20 -9.92 35.28
N ALA A 25 -6.88 -9.23 36.19
CA ALA A 25 -7.59 -8.00 35.85
C ALA A 25 -6.58 -6.86 35.65
N THR A 26 -6.86 -5.96 34.72
CA THR A 26 -6.13 -4.70 34.60
C THR A 26 -6.78 -3.63 35.46
N ASN A 27 -6.02 -2.61 35.89
CA ASN A 27 -6.54 -1.48 36.70
C ASN A 27 -7.60 -0.62 35.99
N ARG A 28 -8.05 -0.99 34.79
CA ARG A 28 -9.09 -0.31 34.00
C ARG A 28 -10.38 -1.14 33.86
N GLY A 29 -10.56 -2.19 34.64
CA GLY A 29 -11.74 -3.06 34.55
C GLY A 29 -11.74 -4.00 33.35
N ASN A 30 -10.66 -4.06 32.57
CA ASN A 30 -10.52 -4.98 31.45
C ASN A 30 -9.79 -6.25 31.88
N LEU A 31 -10.24 -7.40 31.38
CA LEU A 31 -9.55 -8.68 31.52
C LEU A 31 -8.41 -8.77 30.49
N LYS A 32 -7.17 -8.95 30.94
CA LYS A 32 -6.04 -9.20 30.04
C LYS A 32 -5.69 -10.69 30.09
N VAL A 33 -6.32 -11.47 29.22
CA VAL A 33 -5.84 -12.82 28.91
C VAL A 33 -4.68 -12.66 27.92
N SER A 34 -3.46 -12.91 28.40
CA SER A 34 -2.32 -13.11 27.50
C SER A 34 -2.35 -14.59 27.13
N VAL A 35 -2.95 -14.96 26.00
CA VAL A 35 -2.67 -16.29 25.42
C VAL A 35 -1.24 -16.21 24.90
N SER A 36 -0.28 -16.48 25.78
CA SER A 36 1.14 -16.65 25.43
C SER A 36 1.44 -18.14 25.30
N GLU A 37 0.55 -18.88 24.64
CA GLU A 37 0.89 -20.19 24.11
C GLU A 37 1.10 -19.99 22.62
N TYR A 38 2.35 -20.16 22.18
CA TYR A 38 2.63 -20.53 20.80
C TYR A 38 2.05 -21.93 20.58
N GLY A 39 0.72 -22.05 20.59
CA GLY A 39 0.01 -23.28 20.29
C GLY A 39 0.16 -23.64 18.81
N ASP A 40 -0.55 -24.69 18.38
CA ASP A 40 -0.62 -25.11 16.97
C ASP A 40 -1.38 -24.05 16.15
N THR A 41 -0.69 -22.96 15.85
CA THR A 41 -1.17 -21.80 15.12
C THR A 41 -0.33 -21.66 13.87
N SER A 42 -0.84 -20.93 12.88
CA SER A 42 -0.07 -20.59 11.67
C SER A 42 1.23 -19.81 11.97
N ALA A 43 1.40 -19.31 13.20
CA ALA A 43 2.61 -18.63 13.64
C ALA A 43 3.76 -19.59 14.00
N VAL A 44 3.52 -20.89 14.17
CA VAL A 44 4.53 -21.88 14.58
C VAL A 44 4.76 -22.89 13.45
N ASP A 45 6.00 -23.31 13.22
CA ASP A 45 6.31 -24.38 12.26
C ASP A 45 6.21 -25.78 12.90
N ALA A 46 6.31 -26.83 12.07
CA ALA A 46 6.22 -28.22 12.53
C ALA A 46 7.31 -28.65 13.53
N PHE A 47 8.31 -27.79 13.78
CA PHE A 47 9.41 -28.03 14.71
C PHE A 47 9.38 -27.04 15.90
N ALA A 48 8.22 -26.45 16.19
CA ALA A 48 8.01 -25.51 17.30
C ALA A 48 8.85 -24.22 17.21
N ARG A 49 9.24 -23.80 16.00
CA ARG A 49 9.92 -22.51 15.77
C ARG A 49 8.90 -21.45 15.37
N LEU A 50 9.11 -20.23 15.84
CA LEU A 50 8.32 -19.07 15.42
C LEU A 50 8.57 -18.79 13.93
N ARG A 51 7.51 -18.75 13.14
CA ARG A 51 7.58 -18.26 11.76
C ARG A 51 7.76 -16.75 11.78
N VAL A 52 8.89 -16.29 11.27
CA VAL A 52 9.16 -14.86 11.09
C VAL A 52 9.11 -14.55 9.60
N SER A 53 8.35 -13.52 9.23
CA SER A 53 8.42 -12.95 7.89
C SER A 53 9.35 -11.75 7.94
N THR A 54 10.48 -11.82 7.24
CA THR A 54 11.40 -10.70 7.07
C THR A 54 11.10 -10.02 5.74
N PRO A 55 10.47 -8.83 5.72
CA PRO A 55 10.24 -8.11 4.47
C PRO A 55 11.58 -7.76 3.82
N LEU A 56 11.72 -8.10 2.54
CA LEU A 56 12.87 -7.70 1.74
C LEU A 56 12.46 -6.53 0.85
N THR A 57 13.04 -5.36 1.10
CA THR A 57 12.88 -4.20 0.22
C THR A 57 13.72 -4.40 -1.03
N ILE A 58 13.06 -4.64 -2.16
CA ILE A 58 13.72 -4.81 -3.47
C ILE A 58 14.02 -3.48 -4.16
N PHE A 59 13.33 -2.41 -3.75
CA PHE A 59 13.51 -1.05 -4.26
C PHE A 59 13.00 -0.03 -3.24
N ASP A 60 13.78 1.02 -3.03
CA ASP A 60 13.37 2.22 -2.30
C ASP A 60 13.92 3.43 -3.07
N SER A 61 13.11 4.48 -3.20
CA SER A 61 13.49 5.68 -3.91
C SER A 61 12.84 6.90 -3.28
N LYS A 62 13.67 7.89 -2.94
CA LYS A 62 13.25 9.17 -2.35
C LYS A 62 13.89 10.32 -3.11
N GLN A 63 13.11 11.31 -3.50
CA GLN A 63 13.57 12.44 -4.30
C GLN A 63 14.08 13.59 -3.41
N LEU A 64 14.95 13.29 -2.45
CA LEU A 64 15.42 14.26 -1.46
C LEU A 64 16.28 15.38 -2.07
N HIS A 65 17.18 15.03 -2.98
CA HIS A 65 18.18 15.94 -3.52
C HIS A 65 18.00 16.22 -5.01
N ASP A 66 17.47 15.24 -5.75
CA ASP A 66 17.30 15.32 -7.18
C ASP A 66 16.19 14.38 -7.67
N LYS A 67 16.10 14.26 -9.00
CA LYS A 67 15.21 13.35 -9.72
C LYS A 67 15.62 11.87 -9.65
N GLN A 68 16.67 11.49 -8.92
CA GLN A 68 17.21 10.13 -8.88
C GLN A 68 17.54 9.55 -10.28
N PRO A 69 18.35 10.25 -11.11
CA PRO A 69 18.59 9.89 -12.52
C PRO A 69 19.35 8.56 -12.70
N LEU A 70 19.97 8.03 -11.65
CA LEU A 70 20.59 6.71 -11.66
C LEU A 70 19.55 5.58 -11.68
N PHE A 71 18.44 5.75 -10.98
CA PHE A 71 17.39 4.74 -10.82
C PHE A 71 16.22 4.93 -11.79
N TRP A 72 15.94 6.16 -12.17
CA TRP A 72 14.82 6.53 -13.01
C TRP A 72 15.28 7.01 -14.37
N ASP A 73 14.58 6.55 -15.40
CA ASP A 73 14.61 7.13 -16.72
C ASP A 73 13.44 8.13 -16.86
N GLU A 74 13.67 9.19 -17.62
CA GLU A 74 12.68 10.25 -17.86
C GLU A 74 12.61 10.57 -19.35
N ARG A 75 11.39 10.58 -19.87
CA ARG A 75 11.11 10.98 -21.25
C ARG A 75 10.10 12.11 -21.26
N ILE A 76 10.45 13.20 -21.93
CA ILE A 76 9.63 14.41 -22.06
C ILE A 76 9.38 14.66 -23.54
N GLY A 77 8.14 14.97 -23.92
CA GLY A 77 7.76 15.33 -25.28
C GLY A 77 7.03 16.67 -25.33
N GLY A 78 7.14 17.35 -26.48
CA GLY A 78 6.48 18.64 -26.72
C GLY A 78 7.03 19.76 -25.82
N SER A 79 6.12 20.55 -25.25
CA SER A 79 6.42 21.65 -24.33
C SER A 79 6.28 21.28 -22.84
N ALA A 80 6.16 19.98 -22.56
CA ALA A 80 6.03 19.49 -21.20
C ALA A 80 7.29 19.76 -20.37
N THR A 81 7.12 19.88 -19.05
CA THR A 81 8.23 20.12 -18.11
C THR A 81 8.21 19.12 -16.97
N SER A 82 9.39 18.79 -16.46
CA SER A 82 9.57 18.01 -15.24
C SER A 82 10.52 18.77 -14.32
N VAL A 83 10.08 19.14 -13.13
CA VAL A 83 10.84 19.99 -12.21
C VAL A 83 10.91 19.33 -10.85
N HIS A 84 12.10 19.23 -10.27
CA HIS A 84 12.31 18.70 -8.92
C HIS A 84 12.22 19.82 -7.88
N SER A 85 11.56 19.52 -6.76
CA SER A 85 11.52 20.36 -5.55
C SER A 85 12.28 19.63 -4.43
N SER A 86 13.38 20.22 -3.97
CA SER A 86 14.10 19.73 -2.79
C SER A 86 13.37 20.03 -1.47
N VAL A 87 12.44 21.00 -1.48
CA VAL A 87 11.60 21.34 -0.31
C VAL A 87 10.54 20.27 -0.09
N ASP A 88 9.85 19.88 -1.16
CA ASP A 88 8.78 18.88 -1.10
C ASP A 88 9.28 17.45 -1.32
N ALA A 89 10.57 17.29 -1.63
CA ALA A 89 11.20 16.04 -2.05
C ALA A 89 10.39 15.31 -3.13
N SER A 90 9.97 16.05 -4.17
CA SER A 90 9.06 15.56 -5.21
C SER A 90 9.44 16.08 -6.60
N VAL A 91 8.88 15.46 -7.63
CA VAL A 91 9.00 15.91 -9.01
C VAL A 91 7.63 16.26 -9.55
N THR A 92 7.46 17.51 -9.94
CA THR A 92 6.25 18.00 -10.61
C THR A 92 6.41 17.79 -12.11
N MET A 93 5.49 17.01 -12.68
CA MET A 93 5.36 16.80 -14.12
C MET A 93 4.21 17.66 -14.62
N THR A 94 4.45 18.48 -15.63
CA THR A 94 3.48 19.42 -16.18
C THR A 94 3.42 19.24 -17.69
N VAL A 95 2.20 19.09 -18.21
CA VAL A 95 1.91 19.12 -19.65
C VAL A 95 1.14 20.39 -19.97
N THR A 96 1.31 20.94 -21.17
CA THR A 96 0.49 22.06 -21.65
C THR A 96 -0.76 21.54 -22.36
N ALA A 97 -1.63 22.43 -22.83
CA ALA A 97 -2.81 22.07 -23.63
C ALA A 97 -2.47 21.54 -25.05
N SER A 98 -1.20 21.30 -25.35
CA SER A 98 -0.75 20.78 -26.64
C SER A 98 -0.94 19.26 -26.71
N ALA A 99 -1.59 18.75 -27.76
CA ALA A 99 -1.97 17.34 -27.91
C ALA A 99 -0.80 16.32 -28.00
N SER A 100 0.44 16.77 -27.90
CA SER A 100 1.65 15.91 -27.97
C SER A 100 2.55 16.03 -26.74
N ASP A 101 2.11 16.75 -25.72
CA ASP A 101 2.86 16.91 -24.48
C ASP A 101 2.74 15.66 -23.61
N TYR A 102 3.87 15.15 -23.15
CA TYR A 102 3.90 14.06 -22.19
C TYR A 102 5.16 14.11 -21.33
N VAL A 103 5.03 13.57 -20.12
CA VAL A 103 6.17 13.27 -19.24
C VAL A 103 5.99 11.85 -18.74
N ILE A 104 7.02 11.03 -18.90
CA ILE A 104 7.05 9.65 -18.43
C ILE A 104 8.28 9.49 -17.55
N ARG A 105 8.07 8.91 -16.37
CA ARG A 105 9.15 8.53 -15.45
C ARG A 105 8.99 7.06 -15.10
N GLN A 106 10.02 6.27 -15.37
CA GLN A 106 10.01 4.83 -15.14
C GLN A 106 11.33 4.38 -14.50
N THR A 107 11.30 3.37 -13.64
CA THR A 107 12.56 2.77 -13.16
C THR A 107 13.31 2.12 -14.31
N LYS A 108 14.64 2.25 -14.31
CA LYS A 108 15.51 1.56 -15.26
C LYS A 108 15.53 0.05 -15.02
N GLN A 109 15.36 -0.35 -13.77
CA GLN A 109 15.27 -1.75 -13.38
C GLN A 109 13.83 -2.24 -13.42
N ARG A 110 13.64 -3.43 -14.00
CA ARG A 110 12.43 -4.24 -13.83
C ARG A 110 12.62 -5.21 -12.66
N PHE A 111 11.58 -5.34 -11.85
CA PHE A 111 11.59 -6.25 -10.71
C PHE A 111 11.01 -7.60 -11.14
N ASN A 112 11.81 -8.65 -11.03
CA ASN A 112 11.36 -10.00 -11.34
C ASN A 112 10.28 -10.44 -10.36
N TYR A 113 9.26 -11.11 -10.87
CA TYR A 113 8.28 -11.80 -10.04
C TYR A 113 8.98 -12.83 -9.16
N GLN A 114 8.62 -12.88 -7.87
CA GLN A 114 9.13 -13.86 -6.91
C GLN A 114 7.99 -14.84 -6.57
N PRO A 115 7.94 -16.01 -7.21
CA PRO A 115 6.88 -16.99 -6.96
C PRO A 115 6.78 -17.37 -5.48
N GLY A 116 5.55 -17.49 -4.98
CA GLY A 116 5.29 -17.87 -3.58
C GLY A 116 5.54 -16.76 -2.57
N LYS A 117 5.84 -15.53 -3.00
CA LYS A 117 5.95 -14.35 -2.14
C LYS A 117 4.91 -13.30 -2.49
N SER A 118 4.30 -12.69 -1.47
CA SER A 118 3.48 -11.49 -1.64
C SER A 118 4.37 -10.30 -2.03
N GLN A 119 3.84 -9.42 -2.88
CA GLN A 119 4.48 -8.17 -3.24
C GLN A 119 3.68 -7.01 -2.64
N LEU A 120 4.38 -6.10 -1.96
CA LEU A 120 3.83 -4.85 -1.44
C LEU A 120 4.49 -3.68 -2.16
N VAL A 121 3.68 -2.75 -2.65
CA VAL A 121 4.15 -1.52 -3.29
C VAL A 121 3.52 -0.34 -2.58
N LEU A 122 4.37 0.60 -2.17
CA LEU A 122 3.98 1.83 -1.49
C LEU A 122 4.39 3.00 -2.39
N MET A 123 3.43 3.79 -2.84
CA MET A 123 3.66 4.95 -3.71
C MET A 123 2.97 6.18 -3.12
N THR A 124 3.67 7.31 -3.13
CA THR A 124 3.12 8.61 -2.75
C THR A 124 3.11 9.49 -3.99
N PHE A 125 1.94 10.01 -4.34
CA PHE A 125 1.76 10.84 -5.53
C PHE A 125 0.63 11.84 -5.32
N ARG A 126 0.62 12.87 -6.16
CA ARG A 126 -0.50 13.82 -6.31
C ARG A 126 -0.97 13.77 -7.75
N SER A 127 -2.24 13.44 -7.95
CA SER A 127 -2.89 13.32 -9.26
C SER A 127 -4.24 14.06 -9.18
N PRO A 128 -4.26 15.39 -9.41
CA PRO A 128 -5.48 16.18 -9.30
C PRO A 128 -6.44 15.85 -10.45
N GLN A 129 -7.75 15.90 -10.19
CA GLN A 129 -8.77 15.64 -11.20
C GLN A 129 -8.80 16.76 -12.25
N SER A 130 -8.09 16.56 -13.35
CA SER A 130 -7.96 17.54 -14.43
C SER A 130 -8.49 16.94 -15.72
N THR A 131 -9.54 17.54 -16.29
CA THR A 131 -10.06 17.12 -17.59
C THR A 131 -9.06 17.46 -18.69
N GLY A 132 -8.81 16.53 -19.62
CA GLY A 132 -7.89 16.74 -20.74
C GLY A 132 -6.42 16.49 -20.39
N VAL A 133 -6.13 16.05 -19.16
CA VAL A 133 -4.81 15.58 -18.75
C VAL A 133 -4.97 14.18 -18.16
N THR A 134 -4.40 13.19 -18.84
CA THR A 134 -4.33 11.84 -18.29
C THR A 134 -3.08 11.69 -17.45
N SER A 135 -3.25 11.36 -16.17
CA SER A 135 -2.15 11.01 -15.27
C SER A 135 -2.28 9.56 -14.82
N ARG A 136 -1.15 8.84 -14.80
CA ARG A 136 -1.09 7.42 -14.44
C ARG A 136 0.04 7.16 -13.45
N VAL A 137 -0.23 6.39 -12.41
CA VAL A 137 0.76 5.99 -11.40
C VAL A 137 0.53 4.53 -11.03
N GLY A 138 1.57 3.71 -11.07
CA GLY A 138 1.42 2.28 -10.79
C GLY A 138 2.64 1.44 -11.09
N ILE A 139 2.45 0.13 -11.06
CA ILE A 139 3.41 -0.87 -11.51
C ILE A 139 2.97 -1.38 -12.87
N PHE A 140 3.32 -0.61 -13.91
CA PHE A 140 2.97 -0.93 -15.29
C PHE A 140 4.06 -0.45 -16.25
N ASP A 141 4.03 -0.96 -17.47
CA ASP A 141 4.87 -0.49 -18.58
C ASP A 141 4.04 0.04 -19.75
N GLY A 142 4.69 0.75 -20.67
CA GLY A 142 4.09 1.21 -21.93
C GLY A 142 4.34 0.24 -23.09
N THR A 143 3.47 0.26 -24.10
CA THR A 143 3.69 -0.56 -25.32
C THR A 143 4.88 -0.02 -26.13
N VAL A 144 5.52 -0.89 -26.92
CA VAL A 144 6.64 -0.49 -27.79
C VAL A 144 6.19 0.45 -28.91
N ALA A 145 5.00 0.23 -29.47
CA ALA A 145 4.45 1.04 -30.57
C ALA A 145 4.03 2.44 -30.08
N ASN A 146 3.45 2.52 -28.89
CA ASN A 146 3.09 3.77 -28.25
C ASN A 146 3.29 3.65 -26.72
N TYR A 147 4.36 4.27 -26.24
CA TYR A 147 4.75 4.27 -24.84
C TYR A 147 3.73 4.93 -23.90
N LEU A 148 2.74 5.65 -24.44
CA LEU A 148 1.63 6.21 -23.67
C LEU A 148 0.49 5.22 -23.43
N ILE A 149 0.45 4.10 -24.15
CA ILE A 149 -0.56 3.05 -23.98
C ILE A 149 -0.03 2.05 -22.93
N PRO A 150 -0.76 1.81 -21.83
CA PRO A 150 -0.40 0.78 -20.85
C PRO A 150 -0.34 -0.61 -21.49
N ASN A 151 0.75 -1.34 -21.25
CA ASN A 151 0.99 -2.67 -21.81
C ASN A 151 0.61 -3.77 -20.80
N ASN A 152 1.35 -3.91 -19.71
CA ASN A 152 1.05 -4.86 -18.64
C ASN A 152 1.21 -4.20 -17.27
N GLY A 153 0.27 -4.48 -16.37
CA GLY A 153 0.39 -4.08 -14.98
C GLY A 153 -0.87 -3.46 -14.40
N ILE A 154 -0.74 -2.95 -13.17
CA ILE A 154 -1.81 -2.30 -12.42
C ILE A 154 -1.46 -0.83 -12.17
N PHE A 155 -2.42 0.06 -12.40
CA PHE A 155 -2.21 1.49 -12.28
C PHE A 155 -3.46 2.24 -11.85
N PHE A 156 -3.24 3.32 -11.11
CA PHE A 156 -4.21 4.37 -10.89
C PHE A 156 -4.19 5.31 -12.09
N GLU A 157 -5.37 5.68 -12.60
CA GLU A 157 -5.54 6.63 -13.68
C GLU A 157 -6.46 7.77 -13.24
N CYS A 158 -6.11 8.99 -13.63
CA CYS A 158 -6.97 10.14 -13.57
C CYS A 158 -7.01 10.86 -14.91
N ASP A 159 -8.21 10.98 -15.49
CA ASP A 159 -8.51 11.75 -16.69
C ASP A 159 -9.88 12.44 -16.51
N GLY A 160 -9.91 13.45 -15.64
CA GLY A 160 -11.14 14.07 -15.12
C GLY A 160 -11.98 13.17 -14.20
N SER A 161 -11.78 11.85 -14.21
CA SER A 161 -12.32 10.87 -13.26
C SER A 161 -11.23 9.90 -12.83
N VAL A 162 -11.35 9.31 -11.63
CA VAL A 162 -10.34 8.41 -11.07
C VAL A 162 -10.75 6.94 -11.18
N SER A 163 -9.77 6.08 -11.45
CA SER A 163 -9.99 4.63 -11.56
C SER A 163 -8.72 3.83 -11.25
N TRP A 164 -8.92 2.57 -10.84
CA TRP A 164 -7.86 1.56 -10.85
C TRP A 164 -8.03 0.66 -12.06
N ASN A 165 -6.95 0.41 -12.79
CA ASN A 165 -6.98 -0.34 -14.04
C ASN A 165 -5.92 -1.42 -14.04
N ILE A 166 -6.23 -2.53 -14.72
CA ILE A 166 -5.27 -3.60 -15.03
C ILE A 166 -5.21 -3.74 -16.53
N ALA A 167 -4.00 -3.59 -17.08
CA ALA A 167 -3.72 -3.83 -18.49
C ALA A 167 -3.01 -5.17 -18.68
N LYS A 168 -3.38 -5.88 -19.75
CA LYS A 168 -2.75 -7.12 -20.21
C LYS A 168 -2.54 -7.02 -21.71
N ASN A 169 -1.29 -7.10 -22.13
CA ASN A 169 -0.88 -7.07 -23.54
C ASN A 169 -1.45 -5.87 -24.35
N GLY A 170 -1.36 -4.66 -23.79
CA GLY A 170 -1.77 -3.43 -24.47
C GLY A 170 -3.27 -3.08 -24.33
N THR A 171 -4.04 -3.91 -23.63
CA THR A 171 -5.49 -3.70 -23.43
C THR A 171 -5.80 -3.61 -21.95
N THR A 172 -6.54 -2.58 -21.54
CA THR A 172 -7.14 -2.53 -20.19
C THR A 172 -8.21 -3.59 -20.08
N THR A 173 -7.96 -4.65 -19.30
CA THR A 173 -8.87 -5.79 -19.15
C THR A 173 -9.85 -5.62 -18.00
N GLU A 174 -9.46 -4.86 -16.97
CA GLU A 174 -10.25 -4.66 -15.75
C GLU A 174 -10.15 -3.20 -15.31
N THR A 175 -11.29 -2.63 -14.92
CA THR A 175 -11.40 -1.24 -14.46
C THR A 175 -12.31 -1.17 -13.24
N ALA A 176 -11.80 -0.59 -12.15
CA ALA A 176 -12.54 -0.26 -10.95
C ALA A 176 -12.68 1.27 -10.84
N LEU A 177 -13.81 1.78 -11.36
CA LEU A 177 -14.22 3.16 -11.21
C LEU A 177 -14.39 3.53 -9.73
N GLN A 178 -14.22 4.81 -9.37
CA GLN A 178 -14.37 5.30 -7.99
C GLN A 178 -15.66 4.85 -7.31
N ALA A 179 -16.79 4.85 -8.05
CA ALA A 179 -18.09 4.40 -7.56
C ALA A 179 -18.13 2.92 -7.14
N ASN A 180 -17.18 2.11 -7.62
CA ASN A 180 -17.09 0.67 -7.35
C ASN A 180 -16.10 0.34 -6.22
N TRP A 181 -15.45 1.34 -5.61
CA TRP A 181 -14.53 1.09 -4.50
C TRP A 181 -15.31 0.58 -3.28
N ASN A 182 -14.81 -0.51 -2.70
CA ASN A 182 -15.52 -1.32 -1.71
C ASN A 182 -15.38 -0.80 -0.27
N VAL A 183 -14.18 -0.37 0.14
CA VAL A 183 -13.92 0.09 1.52
C VAL A 183 -14.26 1.56 1.68
N ASP A 184 -13.68 2.42 0.84
CA ASP A 184 -13.90 3.86 0.85
C ASP A 184 -13.84 4.40 -0.57
N LYS A 185 -14.91 5.07 -1.00
CA LYS A 185 -15.01 5.71 -2.32
C LYS A 185 -14.30 7.06 -2.36
N MET A 186 -13.95 7.62 -1.21
CA MET A 186 -13.39 8.96 -1.05
C MET A 186 -14.19 10.04 -1.79
N ASN A 187 -15.51 9.99 -1.61
CA ASN A 187 -16.49 10.96 -2.10
C ASN A 187 -17.22 11.65 -0.93
N GLY A 188 -16.64 11.62 0.26
CA GLY A 188 -17.22 12.16 1.50
C GLY A 188 -18.19 11.22 2.23
N THR A 189 -18.64 10.10 1.65
CA THR A 189 -19.60 9.18 2.30
C THR A 189 -18.96 7.91 2.87
N GLY A 190 -17.70 7.63 2.54
CA GLY A 190 -16.96 6.49 3.06
C GLY A 190 -16.36 6.70 4.44
N VAL A 191 -15.69 5.67 4.96
CA VAL A 191 -15.18 5.61 6.35
C VAL A 191 -14.23 6.76 6.69
N SER A 192 -13.44 7.27 5.73
CA SER A 192 -12.52 8.40 5.97
C SER A 192 -13.22 9.76 6.04
N GLY A 193 -14.44 9.90 5.49
CA GLY A 193 -15.11 11.18 5.31
C GLY A 193 -14.37 12.17 4.39
N LYS A 194 -13.39 11.70 3.61
CA LYS A 194 -12.61 12.54 2.69
C LYS A 194 -13.17 12.49 1.27
N THR A 195 -12.93 13.58 0.54
CA THR A 195 -13.22 13.69 -0.88
C THR A 195 -11.90 13.82 -1.64
N LEU A 196 -11.73 13.04 -2.70
CA LEU A 196 -10.67 13.24 -3.69
C LEU A 196 -11.01 14.47 -4.53
N ASN A 197 -10.13 15.47 -4.51
CA ASN A 197 -10.18 16.68 -5.33
C ASN A 197 -9.08 16.63 -6.40
#